data_AF-A0A5N6D1J8-F1
#
_entry.id   AF-A0A5N6D1J8-F1
#
_cell.length_a   1.000
_cell.length_b   1.000
_cell.length_c   1.000
_cell.angle_alpha   90.00
_cell.angle_beta   90.00
_cell.angle_gamma   90.00
#
_symmetry.space_group_name_H-M   'P 1'
#
loop_
_entity.id
_entity.type
_entity.pdbx_description
1 polymer ?
#
loop_
_entity_poly.entity_id
_entity_poly.type
_entity_poly.pdbx_seq_one_letter_code
_entity_poly.pdbx_strand_id
1 'polypeptide(L)'
;MATEAQFNLAKEQWLAAAKTARTEKEARRGRHSLAVECQNGGISAKAYFFPNLKSPATGTSPGKLFLDSVERLGLEGLQEPINHLRNFLGLGRLKLYVTDQLVIWDRVVDIWTLRGSRLGDPQCDTDLILLRKLWDLLEIPEGYRWNVRPDYPLGTPPPLDYRPVMMANWTLSPTKEFPGPQIYLLTFGKNDAVVIDARVPF
;
A
#
# COMPACT_ATOMS: atom_id res chain seq x y z
N MET A 1 4.87 -1.12 -22.97
CA MET A 1 5.03 0.00 -22.02
C MET A 1 3.70 0.30 -21.39
N ALA A 2 3.58 0.14 -20.07
CA ALA A 2 2.53 0.84 -19.34
C ALA A 2 2.90 2.33 -19.37
N THR A 3 2.34 3.08 -20.33
CA THR A 3 2.60 4.50 -20.44
C THR A 3 2.10 5.21 -19.18
N GLU A 4 2.67 6.37 -18.85
CA GLU A 4 2.21 7.22 -17.74
C GLU A 4 0.68 7.44 -17.78
N ALA A 5 0.09 7.42 -18.98
CA ALA A 5 -1.35 7.51 -19.23
C ALA A 5 -2.20 6.34 -18.69
N GLN A 6 -1.64 5.20 -18.31
CA GLN A 6 -2.40 4.08 -17.77
C GLN A 6 -2.79 4.31 -16.30
N PHE A 7 -1.85 4.79 -15.48
CA PHE A 7 -2.07 5.04 -14.06
C PHE A 7 -2.37 6.51 -13.74
N ASN A 8 -1.82 7.44 -14.53
CA ASN A 8 -2.12 8.86 -14.42
C ASN A 8 -3.22 9.25 -15.42
N LEU A 9 -3.99 10.28 -15.07
CA LEU A 9 -4.89 10.92 -16.02
C LEU A 9 -4.08 11.48 -17.20
N ALA A 10 -4.50 11.18 -18.43
CA ALA A 10 -4.02 11.89 -19.61
C ALA A 10 -4.39 13.39 -19.49
N LYS A 11 -3.66 14.29 -20.17
CA LYS A 11 -3.88 15.74 -20.08
C LYS A 11 -5.35 16.15 -20.29
N GLU A 12 -6.01 15.53 -21.25
CA GLU A 12 -7.42 15.78 -21.58
C GLU A 12 -8.37 15.27 -20.48
N GLN A 13 -8.08 14.09 -19.91
CA GLN A 13 -8.83 13.54 -18.78
C GLN A 13 -8.61 14.38 -17.51
N TRP A 14 -7.44 15.00 -17.34
CA TRP A 14 -7.18 15.95 -16.26
C TRP A 14 -7.99 17.23 -16.45
N LEU A 15 -8.04 17.80 -17.64
CA LEU A 15 -8.86 18.99 -17.91
C LEU A 15 -10.35 18.73 -17.68
N ALA A 16 -10.82 17.51 -17.98
CA ALA A 16 -12.18 17.08 -17.67
C ALA A 16 -12.39 16.87 -16.16
N ALA A 17 -11.49 16.16 -15.48
CA ALA A 17 -11.58 15.87 -14.05
C ALA A 17 -11.38 17.12 -13.17
N ALA A 18 -10.55 18.07 -13.58
CA ALA A 18 -10.35 19.34 -12.88
C ALA A 18 -11.60 20.23 -12.95
N LYS A 19 -12.39 20.11 -14.02
CA LYS A 19 -13.68 20.80 -14.17
C LYS A 19 -14.82 20.15 -13.39
N THR A 20 -14.69 18.86 -13.05
CA THR A 20 -15.71 18.09 -12.31
C THR A 20 -15.30 17.71 -10.89
N ALA A 21 -14.07 18.05 -10.47
CA ALA A 21 -13.56 17.79 -9.13
C ALA A 21 -14.50 18.43 -8.11
N ARG A 22 -15.19 17.59 -7.34
CA ARG A 22 -16.21 18.04 -6.39
C ARG A 22 -15.63 18.90 -5.27
N THR A 23 -14.32 18.83 -4.99
CA THR A 23 -13.61 19.74 -4.08
C THR A 23 -12.12 19.90 -4.44
N GLU A 24 -11.53 21.08 -4.18
CA GLU A 24 -10.07 21.35 -4.32
C GLU A 24 -9.19 20.35 -3.52
N LYS A 25 -9.74 19.77 -2.45
CA LYS A 25 -9.06 18.87 -1.51
C LYS A 25 -8.69 17.52 -2.13
N GLU A 26 -9.47 17.05 -3.12
CA GLU A 26 -9.18 15.81 -3.86
C GLU A 26 -8.13 16.04 -4.95
N ALA A 27 -8.09 17.24 -5.54
CA ALA A 27 -7.18 17.61 -6.62
C ALA A 27 -5.73 17.83 -6.18
N ARG A 28 -5.48 18.18 -4.90
CA ARG A 28 -4.13 18.37 -4.31
C ARG A 28 -3.36 17.07 -4.05
N ARG A 29 -3.94 15.92 -4.35
CA ARG A 29 -3.37 14.61 -3.96
C ARG A 29 -2.35 14.12 -4.99
N GLY A 30 -1.20 13.67 -4.49
CA GLY A 30 -0.15 13.07 -5.31
C GLY A 30 -0.68 11.87 -6.09
N ARG A 31 -0.39 11.85 -7.40
CA ARG A 31 -0.70 10.72 -8.30
C ARG A 31 0.35 9.62 -8.22
N HIS A 32 1.56 10.01 -7.84
CA HIS A 32 2.66 9.13 -7.57
C HIS A 32 3.52 9.67 -6.44
N SER A 33 4.33 8.82 -5.85
CA SER A 33 5.40 9.19 -4.93
C SER A 33 6.64 8.35 -5.21
N LEU A 34 7.81 8.89 -4.90
CA LEU A 34 9.08 8.20 -5.02
C LEU A 34 9.63 7.96 -3.62
N ALA A 35 10.14 6.76 -3.37
CA ALA A 35 10.96 6.45 -2.21
C ALA A 35 12.36 6.04 -2.67
N VAL A 36 13.36 6.43 -1.92
CA VAL A 36 14.76 6.12 -2.17
C VAL A 36 15.28 5.30 -1.00
N GLU A 37 15.85 4.13 -1.27
CA GLU A 37 16.45 3.27 -0.25
C GLU A 37 17.97 3.29 -0.42
N CYS A 38 18.66 3.73 0.64
CA CYS A 38 20.11 3.75 0.71
C CYS A 38 20.58 2.50 1.46
N GLN A 39 21.26 1.58 0.78
CA GLN A 39 21.75 0.34 1.38
C GLN A 39 23.16 0.04 0.86
N ASN A 40 24.09 -0.32 1.77
CA ASN A 40 25.45 -0.76 1.43
C ASN A 40 26.20 0.19 0.47
N GLY A 41 26.03 1.51 0.63
CA GLY A 41 26.64 2.53 -0.24
C GLY A 41 25.97 2.70 -1.62
N GLY A 42 24.93 1.92 -1.92
CA GLY A 42 24.11 2.04 -3.12
C GLY A 42 22.77 2.73 -2.86
N ILE A 43 22.11 3.11 -3.95
CA ILE A 43 20.78 3.73 -3.95
C ILE A 43 19.86 2.89 -4.83
N SER A 44 18.67 2.56 -4.32
CA SER A 44 17.57 2.00 -5.11
C SER A 44 16.33 2.89 -4.99
N ALA A 45 15.43 2.83 -5.96
CA ALA A 45 14.25 3.69 -6.01
C ALA A 45 12.96 2.88 -6.18
N LYS A 46 11.89 3.32 -5.51
CA LYS A 46 10.54 2.75 -5.61
C LYS A 46 9.57 3.83 -6.05
N ALA A 47 8.73 3.50 -7.03
CA ALA A 47 7.61 4.35 -7.44
C ALA A 47 6.29 3.78 -6.90
N TYR A 48 5.47 4.65 -6.35
CA TYR A 48 4.11 4.37 -5.87
C TYR A 48 3.13 5.05 -6.81
N PHE A 49 2.08 4.36 -7.22
CA PHE A 49 1.04 4.89 -8.11
C PHE A 49 -0.31 4.85 -7.42
N PHE A 50 -1.06 5.95 -7.49
CA PHE A 50 -2.34 6.12 -6.81
C PHE A 50 -3.48 6.37 -7.80
N PRO A 51 -4.32 5.38 -8.14
CA PRO A 51 -5.36 5.50 -9.16
C PRO A 51 -6.62 6.26 -8.68
N ASN A 52 -6.54 6.98 -7.55
CA ASN A 52 -7.68 7.62 -6.90
C ASN A 52 -8.39 8.63 -7.81
N LEU A 53 -7.65 9.27 -8.74
CA LEU A 53 -8.23 10.19 -9.73
C LEU A 53 -8.59 9.51 -11.05
N LYS A 54 -7.91 8.40 -11.39
CA LYS A 54 -8.16 7.64 -12.61
C LYS A 54 -9.47 6.86 -12.52
N SER A 55 -9.71 6.22 -11.38
CA SER A 55 -10.91 5.43 -11.12
C SER A 55 -12.23 6.18 -11.38
N PRO A 56 -12.48 7.37 -10.77
CA PRO A 56 -13.71 8.11 -11.04
C PRO A 56 -13.77 8.65 -12.48
N ALA A 57 -12.63 9.00 -13.10
CA ALA A 57 -12.59 9.52 -14.46
C ALA A 57 -12.91 8.46 -15.53
N THR A 58 -12.62 7.19 -15.28
CA THR A 58 -12.90 6.09 -16.23
C THR A 58 -14.09 5.23 -15.84
N GLY A 59 -14.69 5.45 -14.66
CA GLY A 59 -15.72 4.57 -14.09
C GLY A 59 -15.20 3.16 -13.75
N THR A 60 -13.89 2.95 -13.72
CA THR A 60 -13.26 1.64 -13.47
C THR A 60 -12.80 1.57 -12.02
N SER A 61 -13.03 0.45 -11.32
CA SER A 61 -12.58 0.32 -9.93
C SER A 61 -11.05 0.36 -9.83
N PRO A 62 -10.47 0.86 -8.72
CA PRO A 62 -9.01 0.88 -8.53
C PRO A 62 -8.38 -0.51 -8.67
N GLY A 63 -9.02 -1.54 -8.11
CA GLY A 63 -8.55 -2.93 -8.21
C GLY A 63 -8.48 -3.42 -9.65
N LYS A 64 -9.53 -3.15 -10.45
CA LYS A 64 -9.53 -3.52 -11.87
C LYS A 64 -8.48 -2.74 -12.67
N LEU A 65 -8.29 -1.44 -12.40
CA LEU A 65 -7.22 -0.66 -13.03
C LEU A 65 -5.84 -1.25 -12.76
N PHE A 66 -5.57 -1.66 -11.51
CA PHE A 66 -4.29 -2.31 -11.19
C PHE A 66 -4.14 -3.67 -11.87
N LEU A 67 -5.12 -4.56 -11.74
CA LEU A 67 -5.04 -5.92 -12.28
C LEU A 67 -4.96 -5.92 -13.82
N ASP A 68 -5.84 -5.18 -14.50
CA ASP A 68 -5.82 -5.06 -15.96
C ASP A 68 -4.47 -4.49 -16.45
N SER A 69 -3.89 -3.53 -15.72
CA SER A 69 -2.57 -2.98 -16.06
C SER A 69 -1.45 -3.99 -15.87
N VAL A 70 -1.50 -4.83 -14.84
CA VAL A 70 -0.52 -5.90 -14.61
C VAL A 70 -0.64 -6.97 -15.69
N GLU A 71 -1.85 -7.40 -16.02
CA GLU A 71 -2.10 -8.41 -17.06
C GLU A 71 -1.68 -7.92 -18.45
N ARG A 72 -1.97 -6.66 -18.79
CA ARG A 72 -1.56 -6.02 -20.05
C ARG A 72 -0.05 -5.85 -20.21
N LEU A 73 0.74 -6.03 -19.15
CA LEU A 73 2.20 -6.05 -19.31
C LEU A 73 2.67 -7.24 -20.16
N GLY A 74 1.85 -8.30 -20.32
CA GLY A 74 1.93 -9.30 -21.39
C GLY A 74 3.35 -9.58 -21.90
N LEU A 75 4.22 -10.09 -21.03
CA LEU A 75 5.68 -9.95 -21.15
C LEU A 75 6.36 -10.93 -22.13
N GLU A 76 6.08 -10.80 -23.43
CA GLU A 76 6.98 -11.26 -24.50
C GLU A 76 7.40 -10.07 -25.39
N GLY A 77 8.71 -9.93 -25.64
CA GLY A 77 9.31 -8.87 -26.49
C GLY A 77 9.81 -7.60 -25.77
N LEU A 78 9.51 -7.39 -24.49
CA LEU A 78 10.00 -6.27 -23.67
C LEU A 78 10.96 -6.69 -22.55
N GLN A 79 11.42 -7.94 -22.58
CA GLN A 79 12.19 -8.57 -21.50
C GLN A 79 13.52 -7.87 -21.25
N GLU A 80 14.36 -7.64 -22.26
CA GLU A 80 15.70 -7.07 -22.06
C GLU A 80 15.70 -5.62 -21.53
N PRO A 81 14.98 -4.65 -22.14
CA PRO A 81 15.00 -3.27 -21.66
C PRO A 81 14.39 -3.12 -20.26
N ILE A 82 13.36 -3.91 -19.97
CA ILE A 82 12.76 -3.95 -18.63
C ILE A 82 13.69 -4.67 -17.65
N ASN A 83 14.43 -5.70 -18.05
CA ASN A 83 15.42 -6.33 -17.17
C ASN A 83 16.59 -5.39 -16.86
N HIS A 84 17.04 -4.56 -17.82
CA HIS A 84 18.02 -3.50 -17.53
C HIS A 84 17.48 -2.47 -16.53
N LEU A 85 16.24 -2.00 -16.70
CA LEU A 85 15.60 -1.08 -15.74
C LEU A 85 15.30 -1.75 -14.39
N ARG A 86 14.93 -3.03 -14.37
CA ARG A 86 14.70 -3.82 -13.15
C ARG A 86 15.98 -4.06 -12.38
N ASN A 87 17.10 -4.28 -13.07
CA ASN A 87 18.41 -4.45 -12.43
C ASN A 87 18.98 -3.11 -11.96
N PHE A 88 18.80 -2.04 -12.72
CA PHE A 88 19.24 -0.69 -12.35
C PHE A 88 18.42 -0.09 -11.18
N LEU A 89 17.11 -0.36 -11.11
CA LEU A 89 16.20 0.22 -10.11
C LEU A 89 15.73 -0.77 -9.03
N GLY A 90 16.03 -2.07 -9.14
CA GLY A 90 15.58 -3.13 -8.23
C GLY A 90 14.12 -3.58 -8.42
N LEU A 91 13.49 -3.30 -9.57
CA LEU A 91 12.04 -3.42 -9.83
C LEU A 91 11.54 -4.83 -10.19
N GLY A 92 12.12 -5.90 -9.63
CA GLY A 92 11.66 -7.28 -9.85
C GLY A 92 10.39 -7.68 -9.08
N ARG A 93 9.79 -6.75 -8.34
CA ARG A 93 8.71 -7.01 -7.37
C ARG A 93 7.64 -5.94 -7.50
N LEU A 94 6.40 -6.36 -7.69
CA LEU A 94 5.24 -5.47 -7.63
C LEU A 94 4.60 -5.58 -6.25
N LYS A 95 4.16 -4.46 -5.67
CA LYS A 95 3.41 -4.47 -4.42
C LYS A 95 2.01 -3.91 -4.64
N LEU A 96 0.99 -4.70 -4.31
CA LEU A 96 -0.39 -4.22 -4.27
C LEU A 96 -0.71 -3.79 -2.84
N TYR A 97 -1.12 -2.52 -2.67
CA TYR A 97 -1.47 -1.96 -1.37
C TYR A 97 -2.97 -1.87 -1.20
N VAL A 98 -3.44 -2.17 0.00
CA VAL A 98 -4.83 -1.97 0.41
C VAL A 98 -4.89 -1.22 1.73
N THR A 99 -6.04 -0.61 1.98
CA THR A 99 -6.41 0.01 3.24
C THR A 99 -7.68 -0.66 3.72
N ASP A 100 -7.68 -1.13 4.97
CA ASP A 100 -8.83 -1.77 5.60
C ASP A 100 -9.37 -0.87 6.72
N GLN A 101 -10.67 -0.57 6.64
CA GLN A 101 -11.37 0.25 7.62
C GLN A 101 -11.82 -0.55 8.85
N LEU A 102 -11.93 -1.87 8.74
CA LEU A 102 -12.25 -2.73 9.85
C LEU A 102 -10.95 -3.26 10.46
N VAL A 103 -10.50 -2.60 11.52
CA VAL A 103 -9.25 -2.93 12.22
C VAL A 103 -9.59 -3.89 13.35
N ILE A 104 -9.56 -5.19 13.05
CA ILE A 104 -9.75 -6.28 14.02
C ILE A 104 -8.76 -7.40 13.71
N TRP A 105 -8.44 -8.24 14.70
CA TRP A 105 -7.48 -9.32 14.52
C TRP A 105 -7.86 -10.31 13.42
N ASP A 106 -9.15 -10.67 13.31
CA ASP A 106 -9.61 -11.60 12.27
C ASP A 106 -9.32 -11.09 10.85
N ARG A 107 -9.36 -9.76 10.64
CA ARG A 107 -9.00 -9.15 9.35
C ARG A 107 -7.51 -9.23 9.08
N VAL A 108 -6.68 -9.15 10.11
CA VAL A 108 -5.23 -9.40 10.00
C VAL A 108 -4.99 -10.83 9.54
N VAL A 109 -5.65 -11.81 10.16
CA VAL A 109 -5.54 -13.23 9.80
C VAL A 109 -5.99 -13.46 8.35
N ASP A 110 -7.15 -12.93 7.96
CA ASP A 110 -7.66 -13.02 6.59
C ASP A 110 -6.66 -12.47 5.56
N ILE A 111 -6.10 -11.30 5.82
CA ILE A 111 -5.17 -10.62 4.91
C ILE A 111 -3.83 -11.37 4.85
N TRP A 112 -3.32 -11.82 6.00
CA TRP A 112 -2.04 -12.53 6.11
C TRP A 112 -2.07 -13.90 5.42
N THR A 113 -3.17 -14.62 5.62
CA THR A 113 -3.35 -15.99 5.11
C THR A 113 -4.00 -16.02 3.73
N LEU A 114 -4.38 -14.87 3.16
CA LEU A 114 -5.24 -14.79 1.98
C LEU A 114 -6.51 -15.63 2.15
N ARG A 115 -7.17 -15.52 3.30
CA ARG A 115 -8.34 -16.32 3.70
C ARG A 115 -8.05 -17.83 3.63
N GLY A 116 -6.91 -18.22 4.17
CA GLY A 116 -6.46 -19.60 4.22
C GLY A 116 -5.71 -20.11 2.99
N SER A 117 -5.74 -19.41 1.85
CA SER A 117 -5.04 -19.88 0.64
C SER A 117 -3.52 -19.97 0.79
N ARG A 118 -2.93 -19.22 1.73
CA ARG A 118 -1.49 -19.22 2.03
C ARG A 118 -1.09 -20.19 3.16
N LEU A 119 -2.01 -20.99 3.71
CA LEU A 119 -1.66 -21.93 4.81
C LEU A 119 -0.61 -22.99 4.41
N GLY A 120 -0.39 -23.23 3.12
CA GLY A 120 0.69 -24.09 2.62
C GLY A 120 2.08 -23.45 2.63
N ASP A 121 2.21 -22.14 2.86
CA ASP A 121 3.50 -21.46 3.00
C ASP A 121 4.13 -21.80 4.37
N PRO A 122 5.32 -22.44 4.41
CA PRO A 122 5.95 -22.89 5.65
C PRO A 122 6.15 -21.79 6.70
N GLN A 123 6.25 -20.54 6.26
CA GLN A 123 6.50 -19.40 7.14
C GLN A 123 5.19 -18.74 7.63
N CYS A 124 4.04 -19.08 7.04
CA CYS A 124 2.77 -18.40 7.28
C CYS A 124 2.39 -18.36 8.77
N ASP A 125 2.38 -19.52 9.42
CA ASP A 125 1.92 -19.68 10.80
C ASP A 125 2.92 -19.07 11.80
N THR A 126 4.22 -19.32 11.59
CA THR A 126 5.28 -18.79 12.45
C THR A 126 5.26 -17.26 12.48
N ASP A 127 5.14 -16.62 11.32
CA ASP A 127 5.07 -15.17 11.24
C ASP A 127 3.75 -14.61 11.79
N LEU A 128 2.64 -15.33 11.64
CA LEU A 128 1.35 -14.91 12.17
C LEU A 128 1.35 -14.89 13.71
N ILE A 129 2.06 -15.82 14.34
CA ILE A 129 2.29 -15.81 15.80
C ILE A 129 3.08 -14.57 16.22
N LEU A 130 4.14 -14.21 15.49
CA LEU A 130 4.90 -12.99 15.77
C LEU A 130 4.04 -11.74 15.58
N LEU A 131 3.23 -11.71 14.53
CA LEU A 131 2.31 -10.61 14.25
C LEU A 131 1.26 -10.46 15.37
N ARG A 132 0.77 -11.57 15.96
CA ARG A 132 -0.12 -11.53 17.11
C ARG A 132 0.54 -10.89 18.32
N LYS A 133 1.77 -11.32 18.64
CA LYS A 133 2.54 -10.74 19.73
C LYS A 133 2.74 -9.23 19.54
N LEU A 134 3.08 -8.80 18.33
CA LEU A 134 3.24 -7.38 18.02
C LEU A 134 1.91 -6.60 18.15
N TRP A 135 0.80 -7.18 17.69
CA TRP A 135 -0.53 -6.60 17.84
C TRP A 135 -0.90 -6.38 19.31
N ASP A 136 -0.63 -7.37 20.16
CA ASP A 136 -0.85 -7.32 21.62
C ASP A 136 0.00 -6.23 22.27
N LEU A 137 1.31 -6.22 21.98
CA LEU A 137 2.26 -5.26 22.56
C LEU A 137 1.92 -3.81 22.20
N LEU A 138 1.43 -3.57 20.99
CA LEU A 138 1.02 -2.24 20.55
C LEU A 138 -0.37 -1.83 21.06
N GLU A 139 -1.08 -2.75 21.72
CA GLU A 139 -2.45 -2.57 22.20
C GLU A 139 -3.31 -1.92 21.10
N ILE A 140 -3.35 -2.56 19.93
CA ILE A 140 -4.10 -2.01 18.79
C ILE A 140 -5.60 -2.08 19.11
N PRO A 141 -6.29 -0.92 19.23
CA PRO A 141 -7.70 -0.94 19.57
C PRO A 141 -8.50 -1.46 18.39
N GLU A 142 -9.45 -2.35 18.62
CA GLU A 142 -10.30 -2.88 17.57
C GLU A 142 -11.40 -1.88 17.15
N GLY A 143 -11.91 -2.04 15.93
CA GLY A 143 -13.12 -1.37 15.46
C GLY A 143 -13.05 -0.74 14.08
N TYR A 144 -14.18 -0.18 13.67
CA TYR A 144 -14.32 0.46 12.36
C TYR A 144 -13.75 1.89 12.35
N ARG A 145 -13.11 2.26 11.24
CA ARG A 145 -12.45 3.55 11.04
C ARG A 145 -13.11 4.31 9.91
N TRP A 146 -13.82 5.38 10.25
CA TRP A 146 -14.49 6.23 9.26
C TRP A 146 -13.51 7.14 8.52
N ASN A 147 -12.44 7.61 9.19
CA ASN A 147 -11.47 8.54 8.60
C ASN A 147 -10.25 7.80 8.02
N VAL A 148 -10.36 7.38 6.76
CA VAL A 148 -9.31 6.64 6.04
C VAL A 148 -8.08 7.50 5.73
N ARG A 149 -8.27 8.82 5.61
CA ARG A 149 -7.24 9.75 5.15
C ARG A 149 -7.37 11.07 5.91
N PRO A 150 -6.86 11.14 7.16
CA PRO A 150 -6.89 12.37 7.92
C PRO A 150 -6.10 13.46 7.19
N ASP A 151 -6.55 14.69 7.34
CA ASP A 151 -5.86 15.89 6.84
C ASP A 151 -5.88 16.93 7.95
N TYR A 152 -4.87 16.82 8.83
CA TYR A 152 -4.71 17.71 9.97
C TYR A 152 -3.79 18.86 9.58
N PRO A 153 -4.17 20.12 9.88
CA PRO A 153 -3.27 21.26 9.69
C PRO A 153 -1.97 21.07 10.45
N LEU A 154 -0.88 21.59 9.89
CA LEU A 154 0.42 21.59 10.56
C LEU A 154 0.30 22.24 11.96
N GLY A 155 0.93 21.62 12.96
CA GLY A 155 0.89 22.08 14.35
C GLY A 155 -0.38 21.69 15.11
N THR A 156 -1.35 21.03 14.46
CA THR A 156 -2.56 20.53 15.13
C THR A 156 -2.45 19.03 15.36
N PRO A 157 -2.41 18.55 16.62
CA PRO A 157 -2.40 17.11 16.90
C PRO A 157 -3.73 16.47 16.47
N PRO A 158 -3.75 15.17 16.14
CA PRO A 158 -4.99 14.45 15.93
C PRO A 158 -5.85 14.44 17.21
N PRO A 159 -7.18 14.35 17.10
CA PRO A 159 -8.07 14.11 18.25
C PRO A 159 -7.63 12.92 19.09
N LEU A 160 -7.83 12.97 20.42
CA LEU A 160 -7.43 11.90 21.35
C LEU A 160 -8.09 10.55 21.06
N ASP A 161 -9.28 10.57 20.47
CA ASP A 161 -10.06 9.41 20.06
C ASP A 161 -9.79 8.99 18.60
N TYR A 162 -8.94 9.72 17.87
CA TYR A 162 -8.57 9.36 16.51
C TYR A 162 -7.86 8.00 16.52
N ARG A 163 -8.28 7.14 15.59
CA ARG A 163 -7.66 5.84 15.34
C ARG A 163 -7.48 5.66 13.84
N PRO A 164 -6.28 5.29 13.38
CA PRO A 164 -6.04 5.08 11.97
C PRO A 164 -6.59 3.73 11.50
N VAL A 165 -6.78 3.66 10.18
CA VAL A 165 -7.01 2.43 9.41
C VAL A 165 -5.81 1.49 9.47
N MET A 166 -6.00 0.23 9.10
CA MET A 166 -4.89 -0.67 8.82
C MET A 166 -4.53 -0.57 7.34
N MET A 167 -3.24 -0.71 7.02
CA MET A 167 -2.81 -0.93 5.64
C MET A 167 -2.12 -2.27 5.51
N ALA A 168 -2.21 -2.85 4.33
CA ALA A 168 -1.46 -4.05 3.98
C ALA A 168 -0.91 -3.94 2.57
N ASN A 169 0.16 -4.66 2.29
CA ASN A 169 0.55 -4.93 0.92
C ASN A 169 0.84 -6.40 0.69
N TRP A 170 0.81 -6.77 -0.58
CA TRP A 170 1.26 -8.06 -1.07
C TRP A 170 2.34 -7.87 -2.11
N THR A 171 3.50 -8.45 -1.86
CA THR A 171 4.63 -8.46 -2.78
C THR A 171 4.49 -9.62 -3.74
N LEU A 172 4.19 -9.32 -5.00
CA LEU A 172 4.18 -10.24 -6.12
C LEU A 172 5.63 -10.41 -6.61
N SER A 173 6.09 -11.66 -6.58
CA SER A 173 7.44 -12.06 -6.98
C SER A 173 7.34 -13.26 -7.90
N PRO A 174 8.08 -13.29 -9.03
CA PRO A 174 8.04 -14.43 -9.96
C PRO A 174 8.67 -15.70 -9.37
N THR A 175 9.38 -15.61 -8.25
CA THR A 175 10.09 -16.74 -7.62
C THR A 175 9.35 -17.30 -6.40
N LYS A 176 8.14 -16.80 -6.09
CA LYS A 176 7.36 -17.22 -4.93
C LYS A 176 5.98 -17.67 -5.38
N GLU A 177 5.53 -18.79 -4.86
CA GLU A 177 4.19 -19.33 -5.13
C GLU A 177 3.10 -18.40 -4.56
N PHE A 178 3.27 -17.94 -3.33
CA PHE A 178 2.35 -17.03 -2.67
C PHE A 178 2.89 -15.59 -2.65
N PRO A 179 2.02 -14.58 -2.76
CA PRO A 179 2.45 -13.20 -2.56
C PRO A 179 2.86 -12.98 -1.10
N GLY A 180 3.99 -12.31 -0.88
CA GLY A 180 4.50 -12.02 0.46
C GLY A 180 3.71 -10.87 1.12
N PRO A 181 2.92 -11.13 2.19
CA PRO A 181 2.16 -10.09 2.85
C PRO A 181 3.04 -9.19 3.72
N GLN A 182 2.62 -7.95 3.90
CA GLN A 182 3.18 -7.02 4.87
C GLN A 182 2.03 -6.20 5.48
N ILE A 183 1.89 -6.25 6.80
CA ILE A 183 0.89 -5.47 7.55
C ILE A 183 1.54 -4.19 8.09
N TYR A 184 0.81 -3.09 7.99
CA TYR A 184 1.16 -1.82 8.60
C TYR A 184 0.16 -1.53 9.72
N LEU A 185 0.63 -1.67 10.95
CA LEU A 185 -0.08 -1.22 12.14
C LEU A 185 0.20 0.26 12.33
N LEU A 186 -0.75 1.10 11.89
CA LEU A 186 -0.59 2.55 11.98
C LEU A 186 -0.76 2.98 13.43
N THR A 187 0.26 3.63 13.99
CA THR A 187 0.27 4.11 15.38
C THR A 187 0.04 5.61 15.50
N PHE A 188 -0.20 6.31 14.38
CA PHE A 188 -0.46 7.76 14.40
C PHE A 188 -1.65 8.11 15.31
N GLY A 189 -1.42 9.02 16.26
CA GLY A 189 -2.37 9.39 17.31
C GLY A 189 -2.23 8.60 18.62
N LYS A 190 -1.41 7.53 18.66
CA LYS A 190 -0.98 6.91 19.93
C LYS A 190 0.18 7.70 20.53
N ASN A 191 0.38 7.55 21.84
CA ASN A 191 1.54 8.09 22.54
C ASN A 191 2.82 7.41 22.03
N ASP A 192 3.75 8.17 21.48
CA ASP A 192 4.98 7.65 20.89
C ASP A 192 5.87 6.93 21.91
N ALA A 193 5.86 7.31 23.19
CA ALA A 193 6.62 6.61 24.23
C ALA A 193 6.14 5.16 24.38
N VAL A 194 4.82 4.94 24.40
CA VAL A 194 4.23 3.59 24.44
C VAL A 194 4.60 2.78 23.21
N VAL A 195 4.58 3.42 22.02
CA VAL A 195 4.96 2.76 20.76
C VAL A 195 6.44 2.39 20.76
N ILE A 196 7.31 3.24 21.29
CA ILE A 196 8.75 2.99 21.40
C ILE A 196 9.03 1.87 22.41
N ASP A 197 8.38 1.90 23.58
CA ASP A 197 8.54 0.86 24.61
C ASP A 197 8.13 -0.51 24.09
N ALA A 198 7.07 -0.59 23.27
CA ALA A 198 6.65 -1.83 22.63
C ALA A 198 7.68 -2.41 21.62
N ARG A 199 8.66 -1.61 21.16
CA ARG A 199 9.74 -2.06 20.26
C ARG A 199 10.93 -2.66 21.02
N VAL A 200 11.10 -2.37 22.30
CA VAL A 200 12.24 -2.85 23.10
C VAL A 200 12.18 -4.36 23.39
N PRO A 201 10.99 -4.99 23.58
CA PRO A 201 10.85 -6.43 23.75
C PRO A 201 10.84 -7.26 22.46
N PHE A 202 10.83 -6.63 21.26
CA PHE A 202 10.55 -7.30 19.98
C PHE A 202 11.77 -7.41 19.07
#